data_AF-A0A2N1KXV1-F1
#
_entry.id   AF-A0A2N1KXV1-F1
#
_cell.length_a   1.000
_cell.length_b   1.000
_cell.length_c   1.000
_cell.angle_alpha   90.00
_cell.angle_beta   90.00
_cell.angle_gamma   90.00
#
_symmetry.space_group_name_H-M   'P 1'
#
loop_
_entity.id
_entity.type
_entity.pdbx_description
1 polymer ?
#
loop_
_entity_poly.entity_id
_entity_poly.type
_entity_poly.pdbx_seq_one_letter_code
_entity_poly.pdbx_strand_id
1 'polypeptide(L)'
;MKQCWDADPSKRPNIYTLRKKIGEINLIYQSKSNESLTQPEENNNFEMENYTNSSKLFTSKLHQFDNLPKPRNATEEEQEAFHSNKSYNFHIPNNVLQK
;
A
#
# COMPACT_ATOMS: atom_id res chain seq x y z
N MET A 1 -5.94 -9.12 5.10
CA MET A 1 -5.78 -8.09 4.07
C MET A 1 -6.85 -7.01 4.11
N LYS A 2 -8.15 -7.36 4.16
CA LYS A 2 -9.22 -6.33 4.15
C LYS A 2 -9.13 -5.27 5.28
N GLN A 3 -8.59 -5.63 6.44
CA GLN A 3 -8.43 -4.72 7.58
C GLN A 3 -7.20 -3.80 7.47
N CYS A 4 -6.25 -4.10 6.58
CA CYS A 4 -4.99 -3.35 6.46
C CYS A 4 -5.15 -2.03 5.68
N TRP A 5 -6.27 -1.86 4.97
CA TRP A 5 -6.59 -0.71 4.13
C TRP A 5 -7.89 -0.03 4.58
N ASP A 6 -8.24 -0.18 5.86
CA ASP A 6 -9.37 0.55 6.46
C ASP A 6 -9.13 2.07 6.34
N ALA A 7 -10.19 2.82 6.02
CA ALA A 7 -10.13 4.27 5.89
C ALA A 7 -9.75 4.94 7.22
N ASP A 8 -10.19 4.36 8.33
CA ASP A 8 -9.79 4.79 9.68
C ASP A 8 -8.46 4.13 10.08
N PRO A 9 -7.38 4.91 10.30
CA PRO A 9 -6.08 4.38 10.70
C PRO A 9 -6.14 3.57 12.01
N SER A 10 -7.05 3.92 12.92
CA SER A 10 -7.19 3.28 14.24
C SER A 10 -7.74 1.86 14.13
N LYS A 11 -8.44 1.55 13.04
CA LYS A 11 -8.98 0.21 12.75
C LYS A 11 -7.98 -0.70 12.05
N ARG A 12 -6.86 -0.15 11.57
CA ARG A 12 -5.81 -0.95 10.94
C ARG A 12 -5.07 -1.76 12.00
N PRO A 13 -4.83 -3.05 11.77
CA PRO A 13 -4.05 -3.86 12.69
C PRO A 13 -2.60 -3.35 12.72
N ASN A 14 -2.02 -3.32 13.92
CA ASN A 14 -0.60 -3.02 14.07
C ASN A 14 0.28 -4.17 13.56
N ILE A 15 1.58 -3.90 13.42
CA ILE A 15 2.55 -4.85 12.88
C ILE A 15 2.65 -6.15 13.69
N TYR A 16 2.53 -6.08 15.01
CA TYR A 16 2.59 -7.25 15.89
C TYR A 16 1.37 -8.15 15.69
N THR A 17 0.18 -7.56 15.58
CA THR A 17 -1.06 -8.30 15.27
C THR A 17 -0.96 -8.99 13.92
N LEU A 18 -0.43 -8.32 12.90
CA LEU A 18 -0.25 -8.91 11.58
C LEU A 18 0.75 -10.08 11.61
N ARG A 19 1.91 -9.89 12.26
CA ARG A 19 2.93 -10.94 12.41
C ARG A 19 2.38 -12.17 13.11
N LYS A 20 1.57 -11.99 14.16
CA LYS A 20 0.92 -13.09 14.87
C LYS A 20 -0.01 -13.89 13.95
N LYS A 21 -0.90 -13.20 13.19
CA LYS A 21 -1.80 -13.86 12.23
C LYS A 21 -1.06 -14.63 11.15
N ILE A 22 0.05 -14.09 10.63
CA ILE A 22 0.89 -14.80 9.66
C ILE A 22 1.51 -16.05 10.29
N GLY A 23 1.99 -15.94 11.53
CA GLY A 23 2.51 -17.09 12.29
C GLY A 23 1.47 -18.19 12.50
N GLU A 24 0.23 -17.83 12.83
CA GLU A 24 -0.89 -18.77 12.97
C GLU A 24 -1.19 -19.49 11.65
N ILE A 25 -1.22 -18.78 10.52
CA ILE A 25 -1.42 -19.38 9.19
C ILE A 25 -0.28 -20.34 8.85
N ASN A 26 0.96 -19.93 9.11
CA ASN A 26 2.14 -20.76 8.86
C ASN A 26 2.14 -22.03 9.73
N LEU A 27 1.74 -21.90 10.99
CA LEU A 27 1.60 -23.04 11.90
C LEU A 27 0.55 -24.04 11.39
N ILE A 28 -0.61 -23.55 10.93
CA ILE A 28 -1.67 -24.39 10.34
C ILE A 28 -1.15 -25.10 9.09
N TYR A 29 -0.39 -24.41 8.24
CA TYR A 29 0.19 -25.00 7.04
C TYR A 29 1.17 -26.13 7.39
N GLN A 30 2.09 -25.89 8.33
CA GLN A 30 3.05 -26.88 8.80
C GLN A 30 2.39 -28.06 9.53
N SER A 31 1.33 -27.80 10.31
CA SER A 31 0.60 -28.87 10.99
C SER A 31 -0.16 -29.74 10.00
N LYS A 32 -0.75 -29.14 8.95
CA LYS A 32 -1.43 -29.88 7.89
C LYS A 32 -0.48 -30.76 7.09
N SER A 33 0.75 -30.33 6.82
CA SER A 33 1.76 -31.18 6.17
C SER A 33 2.18 -32.38 7.03
N ASN A 34 2.10 -32.27 8.35
CA ASN A 34 2.40 -33.38 9.25
C ASN A 34 1.24 -34.40 9.35
N GLU A 35 -0.01 -33.96 9.13
CA GLU A 35 -1.21 -34.82 9.12
C GLU A 35 -1.50 -35.41 7.72
N SER A 36 -1.10 -34.73 6.65
CA SER A 36 -1.27 -35.15 5.25
C SER A 36 -0.25 -36.16 4.74
N LEU A 37 0.69 -36.64 5.57
CA LEU A 37 1.65 -37.69 5.21
C LEU A 37 0.98 -39.06 4.93
N THR A 38 -0.35 -39.14 4.97
CA THR A 38 -1.14 -40.35 4.66
C THR A 38 -1.89 -40.30 3.32
N GLN A 39 -1.74 -39.24 2.51
CA GLN A 39 -2.28 -39.19 1.15
C GLN A 39 -1.13 -38.94 0.16
N PRO A 40 -1.03 -39.70 -0.94
CA PRO A 40 0.06 -39.55 -1.89
C PRO A 40 -0.03 -38.15 -2.50
N GLU A 41 1.11 -37.48 -2.52
CA GLU A 41 1.33 -36.15 -3.06
C GLU A 41 0.64 -35.99 -4.42
N GLU A 42 -0.47 -35.23 -4.44
CA GLU A 42 -0.86 -34.58 -5.68
C GLU A 42 0.24 -33.58 -5.99
N ASN A 43 1.10 -34.00 -6.91
CA ASN A 43 2.15 -33.27 -7.59
C ASN A 43 1.77 -31.79 -7.81
N ASN A 44 1.98 -30.97 -6.79
CA ASN A 44 2.11 -29.54 -6.95
C ASN A 44 3.60 -29.31 -7.21
N ASN A 45 4.04 -29.72 -8.39
CA ASN A 45 5.10 -29.01 -9.09
C ASN A 45 4.60 -27.57 -9.36
N PHE A 46 4.45 -26.79 -8.29
CA PHE A 46 4.78 -25.39 -8.40
C PHE A 46 6.23 -25.41 -8.85
N GLU A 47 6.42 -25.24 -10.16
CA GLU A 47 7.68 -24.84 -10.74
C GLU A 47 8.10 -23.62 -9.94
N MET A 48 8.88 -23.88 -8.89
CA MET A 48 9.72 -22.92 -8.25
C MET A 48 10.77 -22.65 -9.31
N GLU A 49 10.38 -21.88 -10.32
CA GLU A 49 11.29 -21.23 -11.23
C GLU A 49 12.27 -20.55 -10.31
N ASN A 50 13.47 -21.12 -10.24
CA ASN A 50 14.58 -20.49 -9.58
C ASN A 50 14.65 -19.11 -10.23
N TYR A 51 14.24 -18.08 -9.49
CA TYR A 51 14.40 -16.67 -9.87
C TYR A 51 15.91 -16.38 -9.81
N THR A 52 16.68 -17.11 -10.61
CA THR A 52 18.06 -16.87 -10.92
C THR A 52 18.03 -15.65 -11.83
N ASN A 53 18.04 -14.48 -11.19
CA ASN A 53 18.57 -13.27 -11.77
C ASN A 53 17.94 -12.85 -13.12
N SER A 54 16.63 -13.03 -13.27
CA SER A 54 15.89 -12.31 -14.29
C SER A 54 15.81 -10.85 -13.83
N SER A 55 16.80 -10.05 -14.21
CA SER A 55 16.76 -8.58 -14.24
C SER A 55 15.76 -8.08 -15.28
N LYS A 56 14.62 -8.77 -15.40
CA LYS A 56 13.50 -8.35 -16.23
C LYS A 56 12.95 -7.12 -15.56
N LEU A 57 13.40 -5.96 -16.05
CA LEU A 57 12.84 -4.67 -15.70
C LEU A 57 11.37 -4.73 -16.09
N PHE A 58 10.51 -5.02 -15.12
CA PHE A 58 9.07 -4.88 -15.26
C PHE A 58 8.78 -3.39 -15.41
N THR A 59 8.91 -2.87 -16.62
CA THR A 59 8.41 -1.53 -16.93
C THR A 59 6.89 -1.65 -16.92
N SER A 60 6.23 -1.04 -15.95
CA SER A 60 4.78 -0.86 -16.02
C SER A 60 4.45 -0.12 -17.32
N LYS A 61 3.35 -0.50 -17.97
CA LYS A 61 2.87 0.27 -19.13
C LYS A 61 2.51 1.67 -18.64
N LEU A 62 3.16 2.69 -19.20
CA LEU A 62 2.78 4.08 -18.96
C LEU A 62 1.43 4.32 -19.62
N HIS A 63 0.38 4.48 -18.83
CA HIS A 63 -0.93 4.86 -19.36
C HIS A 63 -0.94 6.36 -19.63
N GLN A 64 -1.04 6.74 -20.90
CA GLN A 64 -1.28 8.12 -21.29
C GLN A 64 -2.78 8.39 -21.19
N PHE A 65 -3.15 9.35 -20.35
CA PHE A 65 -4.54 9.79 -20.23
C PHE A 65 -4.85 10.79 -21.33
N ASP A 66 -5.67 10.39 -22.30
CA ASP A 66 -6.25 11.29 -23.29
C ASP A 66 -7.57 11.87 -22.77
N ASN A 67 -7.88 13.12 -23.12
CA ASN A 67 -9.10 13.83 -22.71
C ASN A 67 -9.20 14.16 -21.21
N LEU A 68 -8.11 14.63 -20.60
CA LEU A 68 -8.19 15.21 -19.25
C LEU A 68 -9.23 16.35 -19.23
N PRO A 69 -10.06 16.45 -18.17
CA PRO A 69 -10.94 17.60 -18.01
C PRO A 69 -10.10 18.87 -17.99
N LYS A 70 -10.65 19.98 -18.52
CA LYS A 70 -9.98 21.28 -18.43
C LYS A 70 -9.59 21.55 -16.98
N PRO A 71 -8.38 22.07 -16.72
CA PRO A 71 -8.02 22.47 -15.36
C PRO A 71 -9.06 23.48 -14.87
N ARG A 72 -9.83 23.09 -13.87
CA ARG A 72 -10.72 23.99 -13.14
C ARG A 72 -9.90 24.50 -11.97
N ASN A 73 -9.47 25.76 -12.04
CA ASN A 73 -9.01 26.46 -10.85
C ASN A 73 -10.19 26.50 -9.86
N ALA A 74 -9.90 26.38 -8.56
CA ALA A 74 -10.90 26.58 -7.53
C ALA A 74 -11.50 27.99 -7.69
N THR A 75 -12.81 28.13 -7.52
CA THR A 75 -13.45 29.46 -7.49
C THR A 75 -13.01 30.21 -6.24
N GLU A 76 -13.11 31.53 -6.26
CA GLU A 76 -12.74 32.40 -5.13
C GLU A 76 -13.45 31.96 -3.83
N GLU A 77 -14.74 31.61 -3.93
CA GLU A 77 -15.57 31.11 -2.84
C GLU A 77 -15.11 29.72 -2.32
N GLU A 78 -14.66 28.83 -3.21
CA GLU A 78 -14.07 27.53 -2.84
C GLU A 78 -12.72 27.71 -2.14
N GLN A 79 -11.88 28.65 -2.61
CA GLN A 79 -10.60 28.96 -1.96
C GLN A 79 -10.80 29.62 -0.59
N GLU A 80 -11.73 30.55 -0.49
CA GLU A 80 -12.04 31.25 0.75
C GLU A 80 -12.55 30.28 1.82
N ALA A 81 -13.37 29.28 1.47
CA ALA A 81 -13.77 28.20 2.38
C ALA A 81 -12.58 27.35 2.89
N PHE A 82 -11.56 27.14 2.05
CA PHE A 82 -10.34 26.43 2.44
C PHE A 82 -9.41 27.25 3.34
N HIS A 83 -9.35 28.57 3.13
CA HIS A 83 -8.48 29.48 3.88
C HIS A 83 -9.13 30.00 5.17
N SER A 84 -10.46 30.09 5.22
CA SER A 84 -11.23 30.59 6.38
C SER A 84 -11.24 29.63 7.57
N ASN A 85 -10.96 28.33 7.37
CA ASN A 85 -10.97 27.33 8.45
C ASN A 85 -9.58 26.94 8.98
N LYS A 86 -8.60 27.83 8.85
CA LYS A 86 -7.21 27.58 9.27
C LYS A 86 -6.65 28.76 10.04
N SER A 87 -6.99 28.87 11.33
CA SER A 87 -6.18 29.61 12.31
C SER A 87 -4.88 28.86 12.61
N TYR A 88 -4.15 28.41 11.59
CA TYR A 88 -2.81 27.90 11.80
C TYR A 88 -1.88 29.09 11.74
N ASN A 89 -1.34 29.43 12.90
CA ASN A 89 -0.33 30.45 13.08
C ASN A 89 1.01 29.93 12.52
N PHE A 90 1.07 29.73 11.20
CA PHE A 90 2.30 29.40 10.50
C PHE A 90 3.09 30.69 10.33
N HIS A 91 3.90 31.01 11.35
CA HIS A 91 4.95 32.00 11.20
C HIS A 91 5.99 31.42 10.23
N ILE A 92 6.02 31.92 9.00
CA ILE A 92 7.10 31.67 8.05
C ILE A 92 8.14 32.76 8.32
N PRO A 93 9.24 32.48 9.03
CA PRO A 93 10.30 33.47 9.17
C PRO A 93 10.94 33.69 7.79
N ASN A 94 10.89 34.93 7.33
CA ASN A 94 11.59 35.35 6.11
C ASN A 94 13.11 35.23 6.35
N ASN A 95 13.70 34.13 5.89
CA ASN A 95 15.13 34.03 5.66
C ASN A 95 15.39 33.01 4.57
N VAL A 96 15.51 33.46 3.32
CA VAL A 96 16.81 33.53 2.61
C VAL A 96 16.58 34.29 1.31
N LEU A 97 17.34 35.38 1.11
CA LEU A 97 18.07 35.76 -0.10
C LEU A 97 18.50 37.23 0.05
N GLN A 98 19.58 37.45 0.81
CA GLN A 98 20.48 38.55 0.48
C GLN A 98 21.55 37.99 -0.46
N LYS A 99 21.68 38.68 -1.60
CA LYS A 99 22.69 38.48 -2.64
C LYS A 99 24.11 38.70 -2.13
#